data_AF-G5JIG2-F1
#
_entry.id   AF-G5JIG2-F1
#
_cell.length_a   1.000
_cell.length_b   1.000
_cell.length_c   1.000
_cell.angle_alpha   90.00
_cell.angle_beta   90.00
_cell.angle_gamma   90.00
#
_symmetry.space_group_name_H-M   'P 1'
#
loop_
_entity.id
_entity.type
_entity.pdbx_description
1 polymer ?
#
loop_
_entity_poly.entity_id
_entity_poly.type
_entity_poly.pdbx_seq_one_letter_code
_entity_poly.pdbx_strand_id
1 'polypeptide(L)'
;MSLDYNVMTKLKRQAPEIDSGYIIPLQFGHFEDTNLDFFVIEDFSYTPRLVNQAHREHKQVYTWTIDGEEDITKYLQSPVDGIITDNADLAQQIKQDKKDESHMDVATEFYLNN
;
A
#
# COMPACT_ATOMS: atom_id res chain seq x y z
N MET A 1 5.59 -9.31 3.36
CA MET A 1 4.26 -9.06 3.96
C MET A 1 3.53 -10.38 4.21
N SER A 2 2.57 -10.41 5.14
CA SER A 2 1.73 -11.59 5.42
C SER A 2 0.43 -11.19 6.13
N LEU A 3 -0.59 -12.05 6.05
CA LEU A 3 -1.80 -12.02 6.88
C LEU A 3 -1.55 -12.50 8.32
N ASP A 4 -0.41 -13.12 8.60
CA ASP A 4 -0.04 -13.54 9.95
C ASP A 4 0.82 -12.46 10.61
N TYR A 5 0.20 -11.67 11.50
CA TYR A 5 0.86 -10.63 12.26
C TYR A 5 2.05 -11.17 13.07
N ASN A 6 1.91 -12.33 13.71
CA ASN A 6 2.96 -12.89 14.58
C ASN A 6 4.20 -13.29 13.77
N VAL A 7 3.99 -13.84 12.57
CA VAL A 7 5.08 -14.13 11.63
C VAL A 7 5.82 -12.85 11.26
N MET A 8 5.09 -11.77 10.96
CA MET A 8 5.70 -10.50 10.55
C MET A 8 6.44 -9.82 11.70
N THR A 9 5.87 -9.78 12.91
CA THR A 9 6.56 -9.25 14.09
C THR A 9 7.82 -10.05 14.42
N LYS A 10 7.77 -11.38 14.27
CA LYS A 10 8.94 -12.24 14.46
C LYS A 10 10.02 -11.94 13.41
N LEU A 11 9.65 -11.82 12.13
CA LEU A 11 10.56 -11.44 11.05
C LEU A 11 11.26 -10.11 11.37
N LYS A 12 10.49 -9.06 11.70
CA LYS A 12 11.03 -7.74 12.01
C LYS A 12 12.01 -7.74 13.17
N ARG A 13 11.78 -8.59 14.19
CA ARG A 13 12.70 -8.74 15.31
C ARG A 13 13.99 -9.50 14.95
N GLN A 14 13.91 -10.47 14.04
CA GLN A 14 15.03 -11.34 13.69
C GLN A 14 15.91 -10.79 12.56
N ALA A 15 15.32 -10.04 11.64
CA ALA A 15 15.97 -9.43 10.48
C ALA A 15 15.41 -8.01 10.29
N PRO A 16 15.79 -7.06 11.18
CA PRO A 16 15.22 -5.69 11.17
C PRO A 16 15.51 -4.90 9.89
N GLU A 17 16.52 -5.31 9.13
CA GLU A 17 16.90 -4.78 7.82
C GLU A 17 15.94 -5.15 6.69
N ILE A 18 15.03 -6.12 6.92
CA ILE A 18 14.02 -6.53 5.96
C ILE A 18 12.72 -5.78 6.25
N ASP A 19 12.17 -5.11 5.25
CA ASP A 19 10.88 -4.45 5.36
C ASP A 19 9.75 -5.47 5.57
N SER A 20 8.95 -5.20 6.58
CA SER A 20 7.94 -6.11 7.11
C SER A 20 6.58 -5.42 7.13
N GLY A 21 5.59 -6.01 6.48
CA GLY A 21 4.24 -5.46 6.43
C GLY A 21 3.15 -6.45 6.77
N TYR A 22 2.05 -5.91 7.30
CA TYR A 22 0.87 -6.68 7.70
C TYR A 22 -0.28 -6.43 6.73
N ILE A 23 -0.85 -7.52 6.21
CA ILE A 23 -2.04 -7.49 5.38
C ILE A 23 -3.26 -7.48 6.31
N ILE A 24 -4.10 -6.47 6.18
CA ILE A 24 -5.31 -6.26 6.98
C ILE A 24 -6.49 -6.28 6.01
N PRO A 25 -7.22 -7.40 5.88
CA PRO A 25 -8.37 -7.48 4.98
C PRO A 25 -9.46 -6.46 5.32
N LEU A 26 -9.67 -6.21 6.61
CA LEU A 26 -10.71 -5.29 7.06
C LEU A 26 -10.20 -4.44 8.22
N GLN A 27 -10.07 -3.13 7.99
CA GLN A 27 -9.62 -2.17 8.99
C GLN A 27 -10.77 -1.25 9.40
N PHE A 28 -11.06 -1.22 10.69
CA PHE A 28 -12.00 -0.27 11.29
C PHE A 28 -11.28 0.71 12.23
N GLY A 29 -11.61 1.99 12.16
CA GLY A 29 -11.06 2.98 13.07
C GLY A 29 -9.62 3.36 12.74
N HIS A 30 -8.68 3.06 13.63
CA HIS A 30 -7.27 3.43 13.53
C HIS A 30 -6.39 2.18 13.48
N PHE A 31 -5.19 2.28 12.88
CA PHE A 31 -4.21 1.20 12.99
C PHE A 31 -3.77 1.01 14.45
N GLU A 32 -3.48 -0.24 14.82
CA GLU A 32 -2.79 -0.55 16.07
C GLU A 32 -1.33 -0.10 15.99
N ASP A 33 -0.73 0.21 17.13
CA ASP A 33 0.70 0.48 17.21
C ASP A 33 1.48 -0.82 17.00
N THR A 34 2.34 -0.84 15.98
CA THR A 34 3.14 -2.01 15.61
C THR A 34 4.57 -1.61 15.28
N ASN A 35 5.50 -2.55 15.40
CA ASN A 35 6.89 -2.36 14.97
C ASN A 35 7.10 -2.60 13.46
N LEU A 36 6.04 -2.85 12.70
CA LEU A 36 6.09 -3.16 11.28
C LEU A 36 6.23 -1.89 10.45
N ASP A 37 6.74 -2.03 9.23
CA ASP A 37 7.16 -0.94 8.36
C ASP A 37 6.01 -0.42 7.47
N PHE A 38 5.03 -1.28 7.16
CA PHE A 38 3.93 -0.89 6.29
C PHE A 38 2.66 -1.73 6.52
N PHE A 39 1.53 -1.19 6.04
CA PHE A 39 0.24 -1.87 6.02
C PHE A 39 -0.23 -2.10 4.59
N VAL A 40 -0.96 -3.20 4.39
CA VAL A 40 -1.60 -3.54 3.13
C VAL A 40 -3.09 -3.74 3.41
N ILE A 41 -3.95 -2.83 2.95
CA ILE A 41 -5.38 -2.82 3.28
C ILE A 41 -6.25 -3.04 2.06
N GLU A 42 -7.42 -3.64 2.25
CA GLU A 42 -8.42 -3.72 1.19
C GLU A 42 -8.98 -2.33 0.86
N ASP A 43 -9.33 -2.08 -0.40
CA ASP A 43 -9.87 -0.80 -0.89
C ASP A 43 -11.12 -0.34 -0.12
N PHE A 44 -11.94 -1.29 0.33
CA PHE A 44 -13.09 -1.06 1.19
C PHE A 44 -12.72 -0.38 2.51
N SER A 45 -11.52 -0.67 3.02
CA SER A 45 -11.01 -0.11 4.27
C SER A 45 -10.35 1.25 4.10
N TYR A 46 -10.07 1.68 2.87
CA TYR A 46 -9.27 2.87 2.60
C TYR A 46 -9.98 4.16 3.05
N THR A 47 -9.23 4.99 3.77
CA THR A 47 -9.53 6.42 3.93
C THR A 47 -8.24 7.22 3.91
N PRO A 48 -8.23 8.47 3.39
CA PRO A 48 -7.06 9.35 3.50
C PRO A 48 -6.59 9.56 4.94
N ARG A 49 -7.51 9.50 5.90
CA ARG A 49 -7.21 9.63 7.33
C ARG A 49 -6.34 8.48 7.85
N LEU A 50 -6.62 7.25 7.43
CA LEU A 50 -5.83 6.07 7.81
C LEU A 50 -4.41 6.15 7.24
N VAL A 51 -4.28 6.54 5.97
CA VAL A 51 -2.97 6.71 5.33
C VAL A 51 -2.15 7.78 6.05
N ASN A 52 -2.76 8.95 6.29
CA ASN A 52 -2.10 10.02 7.04
C ASN A 52 -1.74 9.61 8.49
N GLN A 53 -2.48 8.69 9.11
CA GLN A 53 -2.12 8.13 10.41
C GLN A 53 -0.83 7.31 10.32
N ALA A 54 -0.78 6.34 9.39
CA ALA A 54 0.39 5.50 9.19
C ALA A 54 1.63 6.34 8.84
N HIS A 55 1.49 7.34 7.97
CA HIS A 55 2.59 8.24 7.61
C HIS A 55 3.17 9.02 8.79
N ARG A 56 2.33 9.43 9.77
CA ARG A 56 2.81 10.08 11.01
C ARG A 56 3.64 9.16 11.90
N GLU A 57 3.48 7.85 11.73
CA GLU A 57 4.26 6.81 12.40
C GLU A 57 5.39 6.27 11.51
N HIS A 58 5.68 6.96 10.40
CA HIS A 58 6.67 6.57 9.40
C HIS A 58 6.40 5.20 8.76
N LYS A 59 5.12 4.84 8.60
CA LYS A 59 4.68 3.60 7.98
C LYS A 59 4.03 3.86 6.63
N GLN A 60 4.33 3.04 5.63
CA GLN A 60 3.68 3.11 4.32
C GLN A 60 2.34 2.37 4.31
N VAL A 61 1.46 2.71 3.37
CA VAL A 61 0.17 2.05 3.15
C VAL A 61 -0.02 1.72 1.67
N TYR A 62 -0.29 0.45 1.41
CA TYR A 62 -0.64 -0.07 0.10
C TYR A 62 -2.10 -0.54 0.09
N THR A 63 -2.80 -0.39 -1.04
CA THR A 63 -4.20 -0.83 -1.19
C THR A 63 -4.34 -1.95 -2.21
N TRP A 64 -5.18 -2.95 -1.91
CA TRP A 64 -5.48 -4.09 -2.78
C TRP A 64 -7.00 -4.36 -2.85
N THR A 65 -7.54 -5.04 -3.86
CA THR A 65 -6.99 -5.16 -5.22
C THR A 65 -7.62 -4.06 -6.08
N ILE A 66 -6.80 -3.28 -6.77
CA ILE A 66 -7.26 -2.12 -7.56
C ILE A 66 -7.14 -2.44 -9.05
N ASP A 67 -8.23 -2.90 -9.67
CA ASP A 67 -8.17 -3.40 -11.06
C ASP A 67 -8.86 -2.52 -12.10
N GLY A 68 -9.82 -1.67 -11.69
CA GLY A 68 -10.54 -0.78 -12.59
C GLY A 68 -9.73 0.44 -12.98
N GLU A 69 -9.78 0.88 -14.25
CA GLU A 69 -9.08 2.07 -14.75
C GLU A 69 -9.39 3.34 -13.92
N GLU A 70 -10.66 3.56 -13.58
CA GLU A 70 -11.08 4.68 -12.74
C GLU A 70 -10.50 4.60 -11.32
N ASP A 71 -10.50 3.41 -10.72
CA ASP A 71 -9.94 3.20 -9.38
C ASP A 71 -8.41 3.32 -9.38
N ILE A 72 -7.73 2.75 -10.38
CA ILE A 72 -6.29 2.90 -10.57
C ILE A 72 -5.94 4.39 -10.65
N THR A 73 -6.65 5.16 -11.50
CA THR A 73 -6.44 6.60 -11.63
C THR A 73 -6.64 7.32 -10.30
N LYS A 74 -7.75 7.04 -9.60
CA LYS A 74 -8.08 7.60 -8.29
C LYS A 74 -7.00 7.32 -7.26
N TYR A 75 -6.54 6.06 -7.14
CA TYR A 75 -5.57 5.66 -6.12
C TYR A 75 -4.16 6.14 -6.44
N LEU A 76 -3.76 6.20 -7.72
CA LEU A 76 -2.51 6.85 -8.13
C LEU A 76 -2.46 8.34 -7.76
N GLN A 77 -3.62 9.01 -7.64
CA GLN A 77 -3.72 10.41 -7.20
C GLN A 77 -4.01 10.56 -5.70
N SER A 78 -4.05 9.45 -4.97
CA SER A 78 -4.34 9.42 -3.54
C SER A 78 -3.04 9.43 -2.72
N PRO A 79 -3.09 9.61 -1.38
CA PRO A 79 -1.90 9.60 -0.56
C PRO A 79 -1.31 8.20 -0.32
N VAL A 80 -1.91 7.11 -0.85
CA VAL A 80 -1.35 5.76 -0.68
C VAL A 80 0.05 5.68 -1.30
N ASP A 81 0.91 4.85 -0.72
CA ASP A 81 2.27 4.66 -1.21
C ASP A 81 2.31 3.74 -2.44
N GLY A 82 1.28 2.89 -2.61
CA GLY A 82 1.10 2.11 -3.83
C GLY A 82 -0.20 1.33 -3.86
N ILE A 83 -0.43 0.68 -5.01
CA ILE A 83 -1.57 -0.21 -5.24
C ILE A 83 -1.08 -1.60 -5.61
N ILE A 84 -1.86 -2.61 -5.25
CA ILE A 84 -1.71 -3.99 -5.71
C ILE A 84 -2.85 -4.24 -6.71
N THR A 85 -2.49 -4.71 -7.90
CA THR A 85 -3.39 -4.84 -9.05
C THR A 85 -3.00 -6.06 -9.87
N ASP A 86 -3.99 -6.73 -10.45
CA ASP A 86 -3.77 -7.76 -11.47
C ASP A 86 -3.52 -7.13 -12.86
N ASN A 87 -3.83 -5.83 -13.02
CA ASN A 87 -3.71 -5.06 -14.26
C ASN A 87 -2.48 -4.14 -14.26
N ALA A 88 -1.29 -4.69 -14.03
CA ALA A 88 -0.04 -3.91 -13.91
C ALA A 88 0.27 -3.06 -15.16
N ASP A 89 0.02 -3.57 -16.37
CA ASP A 89 0.25 -2.84 -17.62
C ASP A 89 -0.64 -1.59 -17.73
N LEU A 90 -1.92 -1.72 -17.37
CA LEU A 90 -2.87 -0.60 -17.34
C LEU A 90 -2.45 0.44 -16.30
N ALA A 91 -2.04 -0.01 -15.11
CA ALA A 91 -1.54 0.89 -14.07
C ALA A 91 -0.28 1.67 -14.50
N GLN A 92 0.63 1.03 -15.23
CA GLN A 92 1.80 1.70 -15.78
C GLN A 92 1.44 2.70 -16.88
N GLN A 93 0.52 2.34 -17.77
CA GLN A 93 0.04 3.25 -18.81
C GLN A 93 -0.57 4.51 -18.20
N ILE A 94 -1.54 4.37 -17.29
CA ILE A 94 -2.20 5.51 -16.62
C ILE A 94 -1.17 6.36 -15.86
N LYS A 95 -0.22 5.73 -15.17
CA LYS A 95 0.84 6.45 -14.46
C LYS A 95 1.70 7.28 -15.41
N GLN A 96 2.09 6.73 -16.55
CA GLN A 96 2.88 7.45 -17.55
C GLN A 96 2.08 8.61 -18.17
N ASP A 97 0.84 8.34 -18.58
CA ASP A 97 -0.06 9.35 -19.15
C ASP A 97 -0.28 10.53 -18.18
N LYS A 98 -0.39 10.25 -16.88
CA LYS A 98 -0.56 11.28 -15.84
C LYS A 98 0.72 12.00 -15.46
N LYS A 99 1.89 11.34 -15.53
CA LYS A 99 3.19 11.98 -15.27
C LYS A 99 3.51 13.07 -16.30
N ASP A 100 3.03 12.88 -17.52
CA ASP A 100 3.16 13.85 -18.61
C ASP A 100 2.16 15.04 -18.47
N GLU A 101 1.11 14.89 -17.64
CA GLU A 101 0.13 15.94 -17.31
C GLU A 101 0.45 16.70 -16.00
N SER A 102 1.11 16.07 -15.02
CA SER A 102 1.61 16.71 -13.79
C SER A 102 2.73 15.91 -13.12
N HIS A 103 3.66 16.59 -12.43
CA HIS A 103 4.76 15.97 -11.67
C HIS A 103 4.22 15.06 -10.55
N MET A 104 3.97 13.79 -10.86
CA MET A 104 3.48 12.75 -9.95
C MET A 104 4.63 11.80 -9.57
N ASP A 105 5.19 11.97 -8.38
CA ASP A 105 6.16 11.03 -7.79
C ASP A 105 5.44 10.06 -6.84
N VAL A 106 4.85 9.00 -7.40
CA VAL A 106 4.34 7.85 -6.61
C VAL A 106 5.29 6.67 -6.79
N ALA A 107 5.90 6.22 -5.69
CA ALA A 107 6.79 5.07 -5.67
C ALA A 107 5.96 3.77 -5.61
N THR A 108 5.47 3.31 -6.76
CA THR A 108 4.75 2.04 -6.87
C THR A 108 5.74 0.88 -6.93
N GLU A 109 5.88 0.13 -5.84
CA GLU A 109 6.55 -1.18 -5.86
C GLU A 109 5.53 -2.27 -6.17
N PHE A 110 5.66 -2.90 -7.34
CA PHE A 110 4.87 -4.09 -7.66
C PHE A 110 5.49 -5.31 -6.97
N TYR A 111 4.77 -5.85 -5.99
CA TYR A 111 5.06 -7.17 -5.45
C TYR A 111 4.14 -8.19 -6.15
N LEU A 112 4.61 -8.74 -7.27
CA LEU A 112 4.01 -9.94 -7.87
C LEU A 112 5.02 -11.09 -7.84
N ASN A 113 4.50 -12.25 -7.42
CA ASN A 113 5.16 -13.54 -7.38
C ASN A 113 5.83 -13.87 -8.71
N ASN A 114 7.11 -14.26 -8.66
CA ASN A 114 7.65 -15.28 -9.57
C ASN A 114 7.31 -16.67 -9.02
#